data_AF-A0A954S079-F1
#
_entry.id   AF-A0A954S079-F1
#
_cell.length_a   1.000
_cell.length_b   1.000
_cell.length_c   1.000
_cell.angle_alpha   90.00
_cell.angle_beta   90.00
_cell.angle_gamma   90.00
#
_symmetry.space_group_name_H-M   'P 1'
#
loop_
_entity.id
_entity.type
_entity.pdbx_description
1 polymer ?
#
loop_
_entity_poly.entity_id
_entity_poly.type
_entity_poly.pdbx_seq_one_letter_code
_entity_poly.pdbx_strand_id
1 'polypeptide(L)'
;MSFATAEKIFFDILNSDDPELRAVVEAWCPWYASKQYSSYEDGEEVREALREHGFEPTTAVKLSHSRVVALAIEAGSGADVSAAASAFVLSASGGRHWWQNPLRAVSIIRNLPKHRFEGSESCDICGTAKEEEWLPLDVAQRFPGGFSGEDWQVLDNLMMVRWFRQAQCPPPTSDDLAAFRRVLQVIADAPPTDSSVKVASLLKKQLKGPVDPWRYFLETLGYAGVLKTEAQPGNLQVWTNRCDRKYGQGEVATPCCHWRRSHGFDANVFAELFPQVKLPANLKAKKSK
;
A
#
# COMPACT_ATOMS: atom_id res chain seq x y z
N MET A 1 -20.67 11.24 22.67
CA MET A 1 -19.43 11.83 22.13
C MET A 1 -19.71 12.21 20.68
N SER A 2 -19.44 13.45 20.25
CA SER A 2 -19.82 13.89 18.91
C SER A 2 -18.84 13.37 17.85
N PHE A 3 -19.29 13.21 16.62
CA PHE A 3 -18.47 12.82 15.46
C PHE A 3 -17.21 13.71 15.31
N ALA A 4 -17.36 15.01 15.60
CA ALA A 4 -16.26 15.96 15.59
C ALA A 4 -15.19 15.66 16.67
N THR A 5 -15.55 15.00 17.77
CA THR A 5 -14.62 14.62 18.84
C THR A 5 -13.80 13.39 18.49
N ALA A 6 -14.41 12.31 17.99
CA ALA A 6 -13.67 11.10 17.60
C ALA A 6 -12.77 11.34 16.38
N GLU A 7 -13.26 12.12 15.42
CA GLU A 7 -12.49 12.57 14.27
C GLU A 7 -11.31 13.45 14.73
N LYS A 8 -11.59 14.56 15.44
CA LYS A 8 -10.55 15.45 15.97
C LYS A 8 -9.49 14.70 16.77
N ILE A 9 -9.87 13.75 17.63
CA ILE A 9 -8.89 13.04 18.46
C ILE A 9 -8.03 12.08 17.61
N PHE A 10 -8.60 11.31 16.68
CA PHE A 10 -7.81 10.47 15.76
C PHE A 10 -6.85 11.31 14.90
N PHE A 11 -7.32 12.46 14.43
CA PHE A 11 -6.51 13.43 13.70
C PHE A 11 -5.52 14.18 14.58
N ASP A 12 -5.81 14.39 15.85
CA ASP A 12 -4.90 14.97 16.83
C ASP A 12 -3.79 13.94 17.10
N ILE A 13 -4.05 12.65 17.36
CA ILE A 13 -3.03 11.59 17.48
C ILE A 13 -2.09 11.56 16.27
N LEU A 14 -2.65 11.66 15.07
CA LEU A 14 -1.92 11.63 13.83
C LEU A 14 -1.16 12.96 13.54
N ASN A 15 -1.64 14.11 13.98
CA ASN A 15 -1.01 15.41 13.67
C ASN A 15 -0.39 16.09 14.89
N SER A 16 -0.20 15.35 15.97
CA SER A 16 0.18 15.86 17.27
C SER A 16 1.70 16.00 17.40
N ASP A 17 2.16 17.20 17.77
CA ASP A 17 3.48 17.44 18.37
C ASP A 17 3.52 17.05 19.87
N ASP A 18 2.41 16.52 20.41
CA ASP A 18 2.31 15.98 21.77
C ASP A 18 3.17 14.71 21.92
N PRO A 19 4.19 14.73 22.77
CA PRO A 19 5.09 13.60 22.98
C PRO A 19 4.38 12.35 23.55
N GLU A 20 3.21 12.47 24.20
CA GLU A 20 2.48 11.32 24.74
C GLU A 20 1.70 10.57 23.65
N LEU A 21 1.05 11.29 22.72
CA LEU A 21 0.38 10.66 21.56
C LEU A 21 1.38 10.11 20.55
N ARG A 22 2.54 10.75 20.45
CA ARG A 22 3.69 10.21 19.71
C ARG A 22 4.16 8.90 20.32
N ALA A 23 4.19 8.79 21.66
CA ALA A 23 4.50 7.55 22.36
C ALA A 23 3.49 6.42 22.07
N VAL A 24 2.20 6.74 21.84
CA VAL A 24 1.19 5.76 21.40
C VAL A 24 1.50 5.21 20.00
N VAL A 25 1.82 6.07 19.03
CA VAL A 25 2.24 5.64 17.68
C VAL A 25 3.60 4.92 17.70
N GLU A 26 4.52 5.38 18.56
CA GLU A 26 5.84 4.78 18.80
C GLU A 26 5.77 3.48 19.60
N ALA A 27 4.70 3.20 20.34
CA ALA A 27 4.40 1.91 20.97
C ALA A 27 3.67 0.95 20.01
N TRP A 28 2.89 1.49 19.08
CA TRP A 28 2.19 0.76 18.02
C TRP A 28 3.16 0.06 17.05
N CYS A 29 4.29 0.71 16.74
CA CYS A 29 5.32 0.18 15.84
C CYS A 29 6.12 -1.02 16.42
N PRO A 30 6.58 -1.02 17.68
CA PRO A 30 7.22 -2.15 18.37
C PRO A 30 6.28 -3.33 18.63
N TRP A 31 5.02 -3.10 19.03
CA TRP A 31 3.98 -4.15 19.10
C TRP A 31 3.84 -4.88 17.75
N TYR A 32 3.96 -4.11 16.68
CA TYR A 32 3.93 -4.66 15.34
C TYR A 32 5.20 -5.46 14.98
N ALA A 33 6.39 -4.98 15.36
CA ALA A 33 7.63 -5.74 15.24
C ALA A 33 7.62 -7.03 16.08
N SER A 34 6.91 -7.05 17.23
CA SER A 34 6.77 -8.21 18.12
C SER A 34 5.75 -9.22 17.63
N LYS A 35 4.81 -8.89 16.72
CA LYS A 35 3.92 -9.89 16.08
C LYS A 35 4.61 -10.92 15.19
N GLN A 36 5.90 -10.77 14.88
CA GLN A 36 6.72 -11.89 14.39
C GLN A 36 6.96 -12.97 15.48
N TYR A 37 6.55 -12.71 16.72
CA TYR A 37 6.74 -13.52 17.93
C TYR A 37 5.44 -13.65 18.76
N SER A 38 4.41 -14.31 18.22
CA SER A 38 3.48 -15.23 18.92
C SER A 38 2.79 -14.94 20.29
N SER A 39 2.93 -13.82 21.00
CA SER A 39 2.22 -13.61 22.28
C SER A 39 0.94 -12.76 22.15
N TYR A 40 -0.15 -13.24 22.74
CA TYR A 40 -1.43 -12.52 22.89
C TYR A 40 -1.36 -11.41 23.95
N GLU A 41 -0.39 -11.48 24.87
CA GLU A 41 -0.20 -10.57 26.01
C GLU A 41 0.09 -9.12 25.54
N ASP A 42 0.94 -8.97 24.52
CA ASP A 42 1.25 -7.68 23.87
C ASP A 42 -0.02 -7.00 23.30
N GLY A 43 -1.02 -7.78 22.89
CA GLY A 43 -2.29 -7.30 22.33
C GLY A 43 -3.25 -6.69 23.35
N GLU A 44 -3.15 -7.05 24.63
CA GLU A 44 -3.92 -6.38 25.70
C GLU A 44 -3.23 -5.10 26.14
N GLU A 45 -1.89 -5.05 26.19
CA GLU A 45 -1.16 -3.82 26.52
C GLU A 45 -1.47 -2.67 25.56
N VAL A 46 -1.55 -2.93 24.25
CA VAL A 46 -1.96 -1.92 23.26
C VAL A 46 -3.42 -1.51 23.42
N ARG A 47 -4.32 -2.44 23.77
CA ARG A 47 -5.72 -2.10 24.03
C ARG A 47 -5.85 -1.23 25.27
N GLU A 48 -5.09 -1.54 26.32
CA GLU A 48 -5.06 -0.78 27.56
C GLU A 48 -4.49 0.62 27.31
N ALA A 49 -3.38 0.74 26.57
CA ALA A 49 -2.82 2.04 26.17
C ALA A 49 -3.83 2.87 25.37
N LEU A 50 -4.58 2.27 24.44
CA LEU A 50 -5.66 2.96 23.73
C LEU A 50 -6.78 3.41 24.69
N ARG A 51 -7.20 2.56 25.63
CA ARG A 51 -8.23 2.90 26.63
C ARG A 51 -7.80 4.01 27.59
N GLU A 52 -6.55 4.01 28.04
CA GLU A 52 -5.97 5.05 28.89
C GLU A 52 -6.05 6.44 28.23
N HIS A 53 -6.00 6.48 26.89
CA HIS A 53 -6.14 7.70 26.11
C HIS A 53 -7.58 7.97 25.64
N GLY A 54 -8.56 7.26 26.23
CA GLY A 54 -9.99 7.46 25.98
C GLY A 54 -10.53 6.78 24.72
N PHE A 55 -9.75 5.88 24.10
CA PHE A 55 -10.20 5.09 22.96
C PHE A 55 -10.67 3.73 23.41
N GLU A 56 -11.94 3.43 23.20
CA GLU A 56 -12.40 2.06 23.29
C GLU A 56 -12.07 1.36 21.96
N PRO A 57 -11.09 0.43 21.89
CA PRO A 57 -10.63 -0.18 20.63
C PRO A 57 -11.71 -0.98 19.91
N THR A 58 -12.81 -1.28 20.61
CA THR A 58 -13.99 -1.98 20.11
C THR A 58 -15.09 -1.05 19.60
N THR A 59 -14.94 0.28 19.73
CA THR A 59 -15.93 1.24 19.24
C THR A 59 -15.66 1.59 17.78
N ALA A 60 -16.58 1.20 16.91
CA ALA A 60 -16.52 1.53 15.49
C ALA A 60 -16.75 3.04 15.25
N VAL A 61 -15.92 3.64 14.41
CA VAL A 61 -16.13 4.97 13.85
C VAL A 61 -16.96 4.82 12.58
N LYS A 62 -18.06 5.56 12.46
CA LYS A 62 -18.87 5.57 11.24
C LYS A 62 -18.46 6.72 10.35
N LEU A 63 -18.08 6.46 9.12
CA LEU A 63 -17.74 7.48 8.12
C LEU A 63 -18.67 7.36 6.91
N SER A 64 -19.29 8.46 6.52
CA SER A 64 -20.05 8.48 5.27
C SER A 64 -19.11 8.39 4.06
N HIS A 65 -19.58 7.78 2.97
CA HIS A 65 -18.86 7.70 1.69
C HIS A 65 -18.24 9.04 1.28
N SER A 66 -19.05 10.10 1.28
CA SER A 66 -18.60 11.44 0.87
C SER A 66 -17.47 11.97 1.74
N ARG A 67 -17.44 11.62 3.03
CA ARG A 67 -16.38 12.01 3.94
C ARG A 67 -15.10 11.24 3.62
N VAL A 68 -15.17 9.93 3.45
CA VAL A 68 -14.02 9.09 3.07
C VAL A 68 -13.39 9.59 1.77
N VAL A 69 -14.20 9.85 0.74
CA VAL A 69 -13.72 10.37 -0.56
C VAL A 69 -13.04 11.73 -0.41
N ALA A 70 -13.64 12.67 0.32
CA ALA A 70 -13.03 13.98 0.55
C ALA A 70 -11.67 13.88 1.24
N LEU A 71 -11.58 13.06 2.30
CA LEU A 71 -10.34 12.84 3.04
C LEU A 71 -9.27 12.13 2.21
N ALA A 72 -9.66 11.16 1.37
CA ALA A 72 -8.75 10.44 0.49
C ALA A 72 -8.18 11.31 -0.63
N ILE A 73 -9.00 12.19 -1.22
CA ILE A 73 -8.53 13.16 -2.23
C ILE A 73 -7.53 14.13 -1.60
N GLU A 74 -7.81 14.65 -0.41
CA GLU A 74 -6.91 15.53 0.32
C GLU A 74 -5.58 14.82 0.64
N ALA A 75 -5.64 13.62 1.23
CA ALA A 75 -4.46 12.83 1.57
C ALA A 75 -3.64 12.45 0.32
N GLY A 76 -4.32 12.02 -0.74
CA GLY A 76 -3.70 11.68 -2.02
C GLY A 76 -2.99 12.88 -2.64
N SER A 77 -3.62 14.06 -2.64
CA SER A 77 -3.04 15.31 -3.17
C SER A 77 -1.81 15.80 -2.40
N GLY A 78 -1.76 15.55 -1.09
CA GLY A 78 -0.62 15.89 -0.24
C GLY A 78 0.45 14.80 -0.08
N ALA A 79 0.27 13.63 -0.71
CA ALA A 79 1.18 12.51 -0.52
C ALA A 79 2.55 12.73 -1.21
N ASP A 80 3.63 12.40 -0.49
CA ASP A 80 4.98 12.38 -1.05
C ASP A 80 5.25 11.01 -1.73
N VAL A 81 5.08 11.00 -3.06
CA VAL A 81 5.32 9.81 -3.90
C VAL A 81 6.78 9.36 -3.83
N SER A 82 7.73 10.30 -3.75
CA SER A 82 9.17 9.99 -3.70
C SER A 82 9.53 9.31 -2.38
N ALA A 83 9.01 9.81 -1.26
CA ALA A 83 9.18 9.16 0.04
C ALA A 83 8.57 7.75 0.04
N ALA A 84 7.35 7.58 -0.50
CA ALA A 84 6.69 6.28 -0.59
C ALA A 84 7.45 5.29 -1.47
N ALA A 85 8.01 5.77 -2.60
CA ALA A 85 8.87 4.96 -3.47
C ALA A 85 10.19 4.59 -2.80
N SER A 86 10.80 5.51 -2.04
CA SER A 86 11.98 5.22 -1.22
C SER A 86 11.68 4.12 -0.19
N ALA A 87 10.55 4.21 0.52
CA ALA A 87 10.11 3.19 1.47
C ALA A 87 9.91 1.82 0.78
N PHE A 88 9.30 1.80 -0.41
CA PHE A 88 9.12 0.57 -1.18
C PHE A 88 10.44 -0.19 -1.41
N VAL A 89 11.56 0.51 -1.61
CA VAL A 89 12.88 -0.13 -1.77
C VAL A 89 13.29 -0.94 -0.52
N LEU A 90 12.93 -0.51 0.69
CA LEU A 90 13.20 -1.24 1.93
C LEU A 90 12.54 -2.63 1.94
N SER A 91 11.41 -2.78 1.26
CA SER A 91 10.67 -4.04 1.21
C SER A 91 11.36 -5.13 0.40
N ALA A 92 12.38 -4.76 -0.40
CA ALA A 92 13.13 -5.68 -1.23
C ALA A 92 14.13 -6.54 -0.44
N SER A 93 14.62 -6.08 0.71
CA SER A 93 15.38 -6.93 1.64
C SER A 93 14.39 -7.67 2.56
N GLY A 94 14.50 -9.00 2.64
CA GLY A 94 13.45 -9.94 3.08
C GLY A 94 12.99 -9.90 4.55
N GLY A 95 12.89 -8.73 5.19
CA GLY A 95 12.38 -8.57 6.55
C GLY A 95 11.51 -7.33 6.76
N ARG A 96 11.17 -6.61 5.68
CA ARG A 96 10.55 -5.27 5.75
C ARG A 96 9.39 -5.10 4.77
N HIS A 97 8.65 -6.17 4.51
CA HIS A 97 7.64 -6.23 3.45
C HIS A 97 6.50 -5.20 3.59
N TRP A 98 6.16 -4.78 4.81
CA TRP A 98 5.11 -3.78 5.03
C TRP A 98 5.42 -2.42 4.38
N TRP A 99 6.71 -2.08 4.18
CA TRP A 99 7.11 -0.84 3.52
C TRP A 99 6.76 -0.79 2.03
N GLN A 100 6.22 -1.87 1.46
CA GLN A 100 5.65 -1.82 0.11
C GLN A 100 4.29 -1.12 0.04
N ASN A 101 3.56 -1.04 1.17
CA ASN A 101 2.18 -0.59 1.20
C ASN A 101 2.00 0.92 1.01
N PRO A 102 2.88 1.82 1.50
CA PRO A 102 2.76 3.25 1.24
C PRO A 102 2.69 3.60 -0.23
N LEU A 103 3.61 3.06 -1.06
CA LEU A 103 3.61 3.33 -2.49
C LEU A 103 2.33 2.82 -3.16
N ARG A 104 1.83 1.65 -2.74
CA ARG A 104 0.54 1.12 -3.20
C ARG A 104 -0.60 2.08 -2.90
N ALA A 105 -0.71 2.49 -1.63
CA ALA A 105 -1.81 3.32 -1.18
C ALA A 105 -1.83 4.69 -1.84
N VAL A 106 -0.66 5.33 -1.94
CA VAL A 106 -0.50 6.57 -2.70
C VAL A 106 -0.89 6.36 -4.15
N SER A 107 -0.41 5.29 -4.79
CA SER A 107 -0.76 4.98 -6.19
C SER A 107 -2.26 4.84 -6.41
N ILE A 108 -3.00 4.28 -5.45
CA ILE A 108 -4.45 4.14 -5.57
C ILE A 108 -5.14 5.49 -5.39
N ILE A 109 -4.94 6.19 -4.26
CA ILE A 109 -5.79 7.35 -3.93
C ILE A 109 -5.34 8.67 -4.58
N ARG A 110 -4.11 8.75 -5.12
CA ARG A 110 -3.57 9.98 -5.72
C ARG A 110 -4.45 10.55 -6.83
N ASN A 111 -5.04 9.67 -7.63
CA ASN A 111 -5.89 10.06 -8.77
C ASN A 111 -7.38 9.84 -8.51
N LEU A 112 -7.80 9.57 -7.27
CA LEU A 112 -9.20 9.37 -6.93
C LEU A 112 -10.04 10.58 -7.39
N PRO A 113 -11.02 10.40 -8.30
CA PRO A 113 -11.87 11.51 -8.70
C PRO A 113 -12.83 11.88 -7.59
N LYS A 114 -13.19 13.16 -7.52
CA LYS A 114 -14.37 13.58 -6.78
C LYS A 114 -15.59 12.95 -7.44
N HIS A 115 -16.37 12.20 -6.66
CA HIS A 115 -17.58 11.53 -7.15
C HIS A 115 -18.63 11.46 -6.04
N ARG A 116 -19.86 11.11 -6.42
CA ARG A 116 -20.95 10.78 -5.50
C ARG A 116 -21.03 9.27 -5.34
N PHE A 117 -21.69 8.81 -4.28
CA PHE A 117 -21.95 7.39 -4.12
C PHE A 117 -22.81 6.87 -5.29
N GLU A 118 -22.35 5.79 -5.91
CA GLU A 118 -23.01 5.08 -7.01
C GLU A 118 -22.94 3.57 -6.68
N GLY A 119 -24.07 2.87 -6.69
CA GLY A 119 -24.15 1.46 -6.29
C GLY A 119 -25.22 1.21 -5.21
N SER A 120 -25.31 -0.03 -4.71
CA SER A 120 -26.29 -0.43 -3.69
C SER A 120 -25.67 -0.56 -2.29
N GLU A 121 -24.60 -1.34 -2.16
CA GLU A 121 -23.94 -1.62 -0.89
C GLU A 121 -22.58 -0.92 -0.79
N SER A 122 -21.82 -0.97 -1.88
CA SER A 122 -20.47 -0.41 -2.00
C SER A 122 -20.36 0.35 -3.31
N CYS A 123 -19.54 1.40 -3.31
CA CYS A 123 -19.49 2.31 -4.44
C CYS A 123 -18.86 1.64 -5.68
N ASP A 124 -19.48 1.77 -6.85
CA ASP A 124 -18.98 1.23 -8.13
C ASP A 124 -17.69 1.95 -8.58
N ILE A 125 -17.51 3.20 -8.17
CA ILE A 125 -16.31 3.99 -8.48
C ILE A 125 -15.16 3.61 -7.55
N CYS A 126 -15.36 3.68 -6.23
CA CYS A 126 -14.26 3.58 -5.26
C CYS A 126 -14.29 2.38 -4.31
N GLY A 127 -15.35 1.58 -4.34
CA GLY A 127 -15.52 0.42 -3.47
C GLY A 127 -15.94 0.73 -2.03
N THR A 128 -15.87 1.97 -1.55
CA THR A 128 -16.31 2.36 -0.19
C THR A 128 -17.81 2.19 -0.02
N ALA A 129 -18.25 1.69 1.13
CA ALA A 129 -19.66 1.59 1.49
C ALA A 129 -20.32 2.96 1.62
N LYS A 130 -21.65 3.00 1.59
CA LYS A 130 -22.40 4.25 1.77
C LYS A 130 -22.13 4.87 3.15
N GLU A 131 -22.13 4.01 4.17
CA GLU A 131 -21.72 4.28 5.54
C GLU A 131 -20.72 3.19 5.90
N GLU A 132 -19.47 3.56 6.11
CA GLU A 132 -18.39 2.65 6.44
C GLU A 132 -18.25 2.60 7.97
N GLU A 133 -18.39 1.41 8.56
CA GLU A 133 -18.05 1.20 9.96
C GLU A 133 -16.60 0.77 10.03
N TRP A 134 -15.81 1.54 10.77
CA TRP A 134 -14.38 1.37 10.87
C TRP A 134 -13.97 1.06 12.29
N LEU A 135 -13.40 -0.12 12.51
CA LEU A 135 -12.75 -0.48 13.76
C LEU A 135 -11.25 -0.17 13.65
N PRO A 136 -10.70 0.75 14.47
CA PRO A 136 -9.27 1.07 14.45
C PRO A 136 -8.35 -0.15 14.55
N LEU A 137 -8.79 -1.15 15.33
CA LEU A 137 -8.07 -2.40 15.52
C LEU A 137 -8.02 -3.28 14.25
N ASP A 138 -9.09 -3.30 13.44
CA ASP A 138 -9.15 -4.12 12.23
C ASP A 138 -8.17 -3.61 11.17
N VAL A 139 -8.07 -2.29 11.04
CA VAL A 139 -7.12 -1.69 10.10
C VAL A 139 -5.69 -1.91 10.58
N ALA A 140 -5.40 -1.76 11.87
CA ALA A 140 -4.09 -2.10 12.45
C ALA A 140 -3.64 -3.55 12.19
N GLN A 141 -4.60 -4.49 12.17
CA GLN A 141 -4.32 -5.89 11.86
C GLN A 141 -4.06 -6.17 10.38
N ARG A 142 -4.51 -5.29 9.46
CA ARG A 142 -4.34 -5.41 8.00
C ARG A 142 -3.03 -4.80 7.47
N PHE A 143 -2.49 -3.77 8.13
CA PHE A 143 -1.20 -3.14 7.76
C PHE A 143 -0.02 -4.14 7.58
N PRO A 144 0.12 -5.20 8.40
CA PRO A 144 1.26 -6.09 8.38
C PRO A 144 1.38 -7.11 7.26
N GLY A 145 0.26 -7.73 6.90
CA GLY A 145 0.22 -8.89 6.03
C GLY A 145 0.31 -8.54 4.56
N GLY A 146 0.38 -7.23 4.25
CA GLY A 146 -0.15 -6.71 3.00
C GLY A 146 -1.68 -6.70 3.06
N PHE A 147 -2.29 -5.75 2.37
CA PHE A 147 -3.72 -5.81 2.12
C PHE A 147 -4.00 -7.11 1.33
N SER A 148 -4.57 -8.10 2.01
CA SER A 148 -5.01 -9.36 1.43
C SER A 148 -6.53 -9.29 1.25
N GLY A 149 -7.00 -9.40 0.01
CA GLY A 149 -8.41 -9.19 -0.33
C GLY A 149 -8.83 -7.72 -0.18
N GLU A 150 -9.66 -7.25 -1.11
CA GLU A 150 -10.31 -5.92 -1.07
C GLU A 150 -9.39 -4.69 -0.89
N ASP A 151 -8.12 -4.83 -1.25
CA ASP A 151 -7.05 -3.84 -1.13
C ASP A 151 -7.23 -2.50 -1.89
N TRP A 152 -8.35 -2.36 -2.60
CA TRP A 152 -8.80 -1.16 -3.29
C TRP A 152 -9.74 -0.30 -2.46
N GLN A 153 -10.16 -0.75 -1.26
CA GLN A 153 -10.97 0.07 -0.38
C GLN A 153 -10.26 1.39 -0.09
N VAL A 154 -10.90 2.51 -0.46
CA VAL A 154 -10.29 3.83 -0.34
C VAL A 154 -9.99 4.19 1.11
N LEU A 155 -10.78 3.71 2.07
CA LEU A 155 -10.54 3.97 3.49
C LEU A 155 -9.20 3.37 3.95
N ASP A 156 -8.94 2.10 3.65
CA ASP A 156 -7.70 1.41 3.99
C ASP A 156 -6.46 2.12 3.40
N ASN A 157 -6.57 2.58 2.16
CA ASN A 157 -5.50 3.32 1.49
C ASN A 157 -5.32 4.75 2.05
N LEU A 158 -6.41 5.46 2.38
CA LEU A 158 -6.37 6.74 3.09
C LEU A 158 -5.62 6.62 4.41
N MET A 159 -5.94 5.58 5.18
CA MET A 159 -5.31 5.29 6.47
C MET A 159 -3.81 5.05 6.31
N MET A 160 -3.42 4.24 5.33
CA MET A 160 -2.01 3.98 5.03
C MET A 160 -1.24 5.25 4.68
N VAL A 161 -1.78 6.09 3.79
CA VAL A 161 -1.13 7.35 3.40
C VAL A 161 -0.93 8.27 4.59
N ARG A 162 -1.91 8.35 5.49
CA ARG A 162 -1.81 9.19 6.69
C ARG A 162 -0.81 8.65 7.70
N TRP A 163 -0.86 7.36 8.01
CA TRP A 163 0.15 6.73 8.85
C TRP A 163 1.56 6.98 8.31
N PHE A 164 1.75 6.77 7.00
CA PHE A 164 3.06 6.94 6.38
C PHE A 164 3.61 8.37 6.49
N ARG A 165 2.75 9.40 6.50
CA ARG A 165 3.17 10.80 6.68
C ARG A 165 3.84 11.07 8.03
N GLN A 166 3.53 10.28 9.05
CA GLN A 166 4.13 10.42 10.39
C GLN A 166 5.21 9.39 10.66
N ALA A 167 5.14 8.25 9.95
CA ALA A 167 6.09 7.17 10.13
C ALA A 167 7.51 7.66 9.86
N GLN A 168 8.41 7.40 10.80
CA GLN A 168 9.84 7.60 10.59
C GLN A 168 10.37 6.46 9.71
N CYS A 169 10.20 6.63 8.39
CA CYS A 169 10.75 5.68 7.43
C CYS A 169 12.27 5.87 7.33
N PRO A 170 13.08 4.85 7.64
CA PRO A 170 14.52 4.95 7.43
C PRO A 170 14.84 5.04 5.92
N PRO A 171 15.95 5.70 5.54
CA PRO A 171 16.38 5.68 4.14
C PRO A 171 16.85 4.26 3.73
N PRO A 172 16.68 3.85 2.46
CA PRO A 172 17.22 2.60 1.95
C PRO A 172 18.73 2.49 2.10
N THR A 173 19.19 1.34 2.56
CA THR A 173 20.62 1.00 2.66
C THR A 173 21.18 0.56 1.30
N SER A 174 22.51 0.42 1.21
CA SER A 174 23.15 -0.21 0.03
C SER A 174 22.64 -1.62 -0.23
N ASP A 175 22.30 -2.36 0.83
CA ASP A 175 21.83 -3.74 0.75
C ASP A 175 20.39 -3.81 0.24
N ASP A 176 19.54 -2.85 0.63
CA ASP A 176 18.20 -2.67 0.08
C ASP A 176 18.24 -2.41 -1.41
N LEU A 177 19.10 -1.48 -1.83
CA LEU A 177 19.30 -1.16 -3.25
C LEU A 177 19.85 -2.36 -4.03
N ALA A 178 20.77 -3.13 -3.44
CA ALA A 178 21.28 -4.36 -4.04
C ALA A 178 20.20 -5.44 -4.15
N ALA A 179 19.36 -5.60 -3.13
CA ALA A 179 18.23 -6.53 -3.13
C ALA A 179 17.20 -6.16 -4.19
N PHE A 180 16.84 -4.88 -4.29
CA PHE A 180 15.91 -4.42 -5.30
C PHE A 180 16.45 -4.62 -6.72
N ARG A 181 17.74 -4.37 -6.95
CA ARG A 181 18.39 -4.69 -8.25
C ARG A 181 18.30 -6.18 -8.59
N ARG A 182 18.45 -7.08 -7.60
CA ARG A 182 18.26 -8.52 -7.83
C ARG A 182 16.82 -8.86 -8.20
N VAL A 183 15.82 -8.26 -7.54
CA VAL A 183 14.41 -8.40 -7.91
C VAL A 183 14.18 -7.97 -9.36
N LEU A 184 14.70 -6.80 -9.74
CA LEU A 184 14.61 -6.29 -11.11
C LEU A 184 15.29 -7.23 -12.11
N GLN A 185 16.43 -7.82 -11.76
CA GLN A 185 17.10 -8.80 -12.62
C GLN A 185 16.23 -10.05 -12.84
N VAL A 186 15.59 -10.57 -11.79
CA VAL A 186 14.66 -11.72 -11.90
C VAL A 186 13.48 -11.39 -12.82
N ILE A 187 12.89 -10.20 -12.67
CA ILE A 187 11.84 -9.72 -13.58
C ILE A 187 12.39 -9.66 -15.00
N ALA A 188 13.58 -9.10 -15.18
CA ALA A 188 14.21 -8.91 -16.47
C ALA A 188 14.43 -10.22 -17.24
N ASP A 189 14.87 -11.26 -16.53
CA ASP A 189 15.24 -12.57 -17.06
C ASP A 189 14.07 -13.55 -17.17
N ALA A 190 12.89 -13.18 -16.67
CA ALA A 190 11.71 -14.02 -16.78
C ALA A 190 11.32 -14.28 -18.26
N PRO A 191 10.79 -15.47 -18.59
CA PRO A 191 10.22 -15.75 -19.91
C PRO A 191 9.17 -14.71 -20.34
N PRO A 192 9.14 -14.27 -21.62
CA PRO A 192 8.19 -13.25 -22.10
C PRO A 192 6.71 -13.58 -21.85
N THR A 193 6.36 -14.86 -21.73
CA THR A 193 5.00 -15.34 -21.48
C THR A 193 4.59 -15.33 -20.01
N ASP A 194 5.55 -15.17 -19.10
CA ASP A 194 5.29 -15.28 -17.66
C ASP A 194 4.46 -14.11 -17.17
N SER A 195 3.42 -14.45 -16.39
CA SER A 195 2.59 -13.50 -15.66
C SER A 195 3.28 -13.03 -14.38
N SER A 196 2.75 -11.98 -13.76
CA SER A 196 3.18 -11.52 -12.44
C SER A 196 3.21 -12.64 -11.39
N VAL A 197 2.22 -13.55 -11.37
CA VAL A 197 2.19 -14.70 -10.46
C VAL A 197 3.38 -15.66 -10.67
N LYS A 198 3.73 -15.95 -11.93
CA LYS A 198 4.89 -16.79 -12.24
C LYS A 198 6.20 -16.10 -11.86
N VAL A 199 6.30 -14.79 -12.11
CA VAL A 199 7.46 -13.99 -11.69
C VAL A 199 7.59 -13.95 -10.16
N ALA A 200 6.50 -13.81 -9.40
CA ALA A 200 6.52 -13.92 -7.93
C ALA A 200 7.05 -15.29 -7.47
N SER A 201 6.67 -16.37 -8.18
CA SER A 201 7.19 -17.71 -7.91
C SER A 201 8.69 -17.84 -8.20
N LEU A 202 9.18 -17.19 -9.26
CA LEU A 202 10.62 -17.10 -9.55
C LEU A 202 11.37 -16.31 -8.47
N LEU A 203 10.82 -15.19 -8.01
CA LEU A 203 11.38 -14.38 -6.92
C LEU A 203 11.49 -15.21 -5.63
N LYS A 204 10.43 -15.92 -5.25
CA LYS A 204 10.46 -16.87 -4.12
C LYS A 204 11.59 -17.90 -4.28
N LYS A 205 11.75 -18.49 -5.46
CA LYS A 205 12.76 -19.53 -5.70
C LYS A 205 14.19 -18.98 -5.65
N GLN A 206 14.42 -17.80 -6.23
CA GLN A 206 15.78 -17.26 -6.42
C GLN A 206 16.25 -16.41 -5.23
N LEU A 207 15.36 -15.64 -4.62
CA LEU A 207 15.70 -14.71 -3.53
C LEU A 207 15.37 -15.25 -2.14
N LYS A 208 14.65 -16.39 -2.06
CA LYS A 208 14.11 -17.02 -0.85
C LYS A 208 13.08 -16.13 -0.14
N GLY A 209 11.96 -16.71 0.27
CA GLY A 209 10.89 -16.01 0.98
C GLY A 209 9.49 -16.56 0.68
N PRO A 210 8.44 -16.07 1.35
CA PRO A 210 7.06 -16.42 1.01
C PRO A 210 6.70 -15.85 -0.37
N VAL A 211 5.73 -16.46 -1.05
CA VAL A 211 5.34 -16.01 -2.40
C VAL A 211 4.47 -14.74 -2.34
N ASP A 212 3.67 -14.57 -1.29
CA ASP A 212 2.69 -13.49 -1.21
C ASP A 212 3.35 -12.10 -1.09
N PRO A 213 4.40 -11.88 -0.28
CA PRO A 213 5.14 -10.62 -0.30
C PRO A 213 5.67 -10.26 -1.68
N TRP A 214 6.19 -11.23 -2.44
CA TRP A 214 6.64 -10.98 -3.81
C TRP A 214 5.49 -10.69 -4.78
N ARG A 215 4.31 -11.28 -4.56
CA ARG A 215 3.11 -10.96 -5.32
C ARG A 215 2.69 -9.52 -5.09
N TYR A 216 2.56 -9.10 -3.82
CA TYR A 216 2.22 -7.73 -3.46
C TYR A 216 3.27 -6.72 -3.92
N PHE A 217 4.55 -7.09 -3.88
CA PHE A 217 5.63 -6.28 -4.44
C PHE A 217 5.40 -5.97 -5.93
N LEU A 218 5.06 -6.99 -6.73
CA LEU A 218 4.76 -6.83 -8.15
C LEU A 218 3.43 -6.08 -8.36
N GLU A 219 2.41 -6.29 -7.54
CA GLU A 219 1.17 -5.52 -7.58
C GLU A 219 1.42 -4.04 -7.33
N THR A 220 2.22 -3.68 -6.32
CA THR A 220 2.60 -2.29 -6.06
C THR A 220 3.32 -1.68 -7.25
N LEU A 221 4.23 -2.40 -7.92
CA LEU A 221 4.84 -1.92 -9.16
C LEU A 221 3.81 -1.76 -10.30
N GLY A 222 2.78 -2.61 -10.34
CA GLY A 222 1.65 -2.46 -11.26
C GLY A 222 0.84 -1.21 -10.97
N TYR A 223 0.46 -0.99 -9.72
CA TYR A 223 -0.26 0.19 -9.26
C TYR A 223 0.53 1.48 -9.50
N ALA A 224 1.85 1.46 -9.28
CA ALA A 224 2.73 2.56 -9.60
C ALA A 224 2.93 2.79 -11.11
N GLY A 225 2.46 1.86 -11.96
CA GLY A 225 2.55 1.94 -13.43
C GLY A 225 3.89 1.55 -14.02
N VAL A 226 4.76 0.94 -13.22
CA VAL A 226 6.03 0.35 -13.68
C VAL A 226 5.76 -0.94 -14.46
N LEU A 227 4.84 -1.79 -13.96
CA LEU A 227 4.37 -3.01 -14.61
C LEU A 227 2.97 -2.79 -15.19
N LYS A 228 2.89 -2.24 -16.40
CA LYS A 228 1.61 -1.93 -17.06
C LYS A 228 1.46 -2.58 -18.42
N THR A 229 0.25 -2.57 -18.93
CA THR A 229 -0.04 -2.84 -20.35
C THR A 229 -0.59 -1.56 -20.98
N GLU A 230 -0.64 -1.48 -22.31
CA GLU A 230 -1.25 -0.33 -22.99
C GLU A 230 -2.71 -0.11 -22.58
N ALA A 231 -3.46 -1.21 -22.42
CA ALA A 231 -4.87 -1.17 -22.01
C ALA A 231 -5.10 -1.02 -20.50
N GLN A 232 -4.05 -1.22 -19.68
CA GLN A 232 -4.16 -1.25 -18.21
C GLN A 232 -3.01 -0.43 -17.61
N PRO A 233 -3.15 0.90 -17.54
CA PRO A 233 -2.16 1.77 -16.91
C PRO A 233 -2.12 1.56 -15.39
N GLY A 234 -1.08 2.08 -14.74
CA GLY A 234 -1.01 2.10 -13.29
C GLY A 234 -1.98 3.12 -12.69
N ASN A 235 -2.41 2.86 -11.45
CA ASN A 235 -3.28 3.76 -10.72
C ASN A 235 -2.63 5.09 -10.36
N LEU A 236 -1.29 5.11 -10.23
CA LEU A 236 -0.54 6.34 -10.01
C LEU A 236 -0.62 7.31 -11.21
N GLN A 237 -0.97 6.82 -12.41
CA GLN A 237 -1.20 7.66 -13.59
C GLN A 237 -2.68 7.91 -13.88
N VAL A 238 -3.53 6.89 -13.70
CA VAL A 238 -4.95 6.96 -14.08
C VAL A 238 -5.81 6.22 -13.07
N TRP A 239 -6.91 6.82 -12.64
CA TRP A 239 -7.88 6.13 -11.80
C TRP A 239 -8.61 5.01 -12.56
N THR A 240 -8.75 3.85 -11.92
CA THR A 240 -9.57 2.73 -12.41
C THR A 240 -10.72 2.53 -11.46
N ASN A 241 -11.95 2.67 -11.94
CA ASN A 241 -13.14 2.43 -11.15
C ASN A 241 -13.16 1.00 -10.63
N ARG A 242 -13.73 0.81 -9.44
CA ARG A 242 -13.82 -0.50 -8.79
C ARG A 242 -14.60 -1.50 -9.64
N CYS A 243 -15.68 -1.09 -10.31
CA CYS A 243 -16.45 -1.95 -11.21
C CYS A 243 -15.69 -2.40 -12.47
N ASP A 244 -14.66 -1.65 -12.90
CA ASP A 244 -13.84 -1.98 -14.06
C ASP A 244 -12.67 -2.91 -13.71
N ARG A 245 -12.38 -3.11 -12.41
CA ARG A 245 -11.27 -3.94 -11.94
C ARG A 245 -11.60 -5.42 -12.08
N LYS A 246 -10.56 -6.19 -12.41
CA LYS A 246 -10.61 -7.64 -12.51
C LYS A 246 -9.56 -8.28 -11.62
N TYR A 247 -9.91 -9.43 -11.05
CA TYR A 247 -8.98 -10.33 -10.38
C TYR A 247 -8.56 -11.43 -11.35
N GLY A 248 -7.26 -11.61 -11.50
CA GLY A 248 -6.70 -12.69 -12.30
C GLY A 248 -6.40 -13.93 -11.45
N GLN A 249 -5.56 -14.79 -12.00
CA GLN A 249 -5.04 -15.94 -11.26
C GLN A 249 -4.31 -15.50 -10.00
N GLY A 250 -4.48 -16.25 -8.90
CA GLY A 250 -3.80 -15.98 -7.63
C GLY A 250 -4.24 -14.69 -6.93
N GLU A 251 -5.48 -14.24 -7.20
CA GLU A 251 -6.10 -13.06 -6.56
C GLU A 251 -5.35 -11.75 -6.84
N VAL A 252 -4.48 -11.74 -7.85
CA VAL A 252 -3.80 -10.52 -8.28
C VAL A 252 -4.82 -9.55 -8.86
N ALA A 253 -4.79 -8.30 -8.40
CA ALA A 253 -5.67 -7.24 -8.86
C ALA A 253 -5.20 -6.59 -10.18
N THR A 254 -6.14 -5.93 -10.86
CA THR A 254 -5.83 -4.98 -11.94
C THR A 254 -4.99 -3.82 -11.37
N PRO A 255 -3.93 -3.36 -12.06
CA PRO A 255 -3.55 -3.72 -13.44
C PRO A 255 -2.61 -4.93 -13.54
N CYS A 256 -1.99 -5.36 -12.44
CA CYS A 256 -0.89 -6.34 -12.46
C CYS A 256 -1.33 -7.74 -12.95
N CYS A 257 -2.61 -8.09 -12.80
CA CYS A 257 -3.15 -9.37 -13.25
C CYS A 257 -3.17 -9.53 -14.78
N HIS A 258 -3.15 -8.41 -15.51
CA HIS A 258 -3.05 -8.38 -16.97
C HIS A 258 -1.60 -8.39 -17.46
N TRP A 259 -0.64 -8.12 -16.58
CA TRP A 259 0.75 -7.98 -16.96
C TRP A 259 1.41 -9.34 -17.24
N ARG A 260 2.28 -9.32 -18.25
CA ARG A 260 3.17 -10.40 -18.64
C ARG A 260 4.50 -9.76 -18.96
N ARG A 261 5.58 -10.53 -18.85
CA ARG A 261 6.93 -10.02 -19.10
C ARG A 261 7.11 -9.40 -20.49
N SER A 262 6.41 -9.90 -21.51
CA SER A 262 6.40 -9.38 -22.88
C SER A 262 5.82 -7.97 -23.03
N HIS A 263 4.89 -7.55 -22.14
CA HIS A 263 4.38 -6.18 -22.11
C HIS A 263 5.47 -5.17 -21.73
N GLY A 264 6.54 -5.65 -21.09
CA GLY A 264 7.71 -4.85 -20.78
C GLY A 264 7.60 -4.17 -19.42
N PHE A 265 8.37 -3.10 -19.30
CA PHE A 265 8.63 -2.39 -18.06
C PHE A 265 8.78 -0.91 -18.41
N ASP A 266 8.02 -0.03 -17.75
CA ASP A 266 8.09 1.39 -18.04
C ASP A 266 9.31 2.02 -17.35
N ALA A 267 10.38 2.17 -18.13
CA ALA A 267 11.64 2.72 -17.64
C ALA A 267 11.56 4.20 -17.25
N ASN A 268 10.61 4.97 -17.81
CA ASN A 268 10.46 6.39 -17.50
C ASN A 268 9.81 6.55 -16.12
N VAL A 269 8.68 5.87 -15.90
CA VAL A 269 8.01 5.83 -14.59
C VAL A 269 8.95 5.28 -13.54
N PHE A 270 9.72 4.24 -13.87
CA PHE A 270 10.70 3.69 -12.94
C PHE A 270 11.81 4.68 -12.58
N ALA A 271 12.36 5.42 -13.55
CA ALA A 271 13.42 6.39 -13.30
C ALA A 271 12.93 7.58 -12.46
N GLU A 272 11.67 7.96 -12.62
CA GLU A 272 11.02 8.98 -11.78
C GLU A 272 10.85 8.51 -10.33
N LEU A 273 10.36 7.29 -10.12
CA LEU A 273 10.09 6.75 -8.79
C LEU A 273 11.35 6.31 -8.04
N PHE A 274 12.33 5.77 -8.75
CA PHE A 274 13.51 5.14 -8.17
C PHE A 274 14.82 5.66 -8.78
N PRO A 275 15.08 7.00 -8.76
CA PRO A 275 16.25 7.60 -9.40
C PRO A 275 17.59 7.06 -8.88
N GLN A 276 17.61 6.53 -7.65
CA GLN A 276 18.76 5.92 -6.99
C GLN A 276 19.05 4.47 -7.44
N VAL A 277 18.16 3.84 -8.21
CA VAL A 277 18.26 2.44 -8.61
C VAL A 277 18.61 2.32 -10.08
N LYS A 278 19.77 1.73 -10.38
CA LYS A 278 20.17 1.45 -11.76
C LYS A 278 19.35 0.30 -12.33
N LEU A 279 18.59 0.57 -13.38
CA LEU A 279 17.80 -0.43 -14.09
C LEU A 279 18.69 -1.42 -14.87
N PRO A 280 18.40 -2.75 -14.84
CA PRO A 280 19.07 -3.74 -15.67
C PRO A 280 19.01 -3.40 -17.17
N ALA A 281 20.07 -3.74 -17.92
CA ALA A 281 20.17 -3.38 -19.33
C ALA A 281 19.05 -3.96 -20.20
N ASN A 282 18.56 -5.14 -19.86
CA ASN A 282 17.47 -5.87 -20.51
C ASN A 282 16.05 -5.41 -20.10
N LEU A 283 15.94 -4.45 -19.18
CA LEU A 283 14.70 -3.73 -18.86
C LEU A 283 14.66 -2.30 -19.42
N LYS A 284 15.74 -1.83 -20.07
CA LYS A 284 15.74 -0.52 -20.73
C LYS A 284 14.65 -0.48 -21.80
N ALA A 285 13.94 0.65 -21.85
CA ALA A 285 12.80 0.85 -22.73
C ALA A 285 13.08 0.35 -24.16
N LYS A 286 12.15 -0.44 -24.71
CA LYS A 286 11.98 -0.45 -26.17
C LYS A 286 11.66 1.00 -26.52
N LYS A 287 12.52 1.65 -27.32
CA LYS A 287 12.15 2.93 -27.93
C LYS A 287 10.79 2.70 -28.59
N SER A 288 9.77 3.42 -28.14
CA SER A 288 8.50 3.51 -28.84
C SER A 288 8.84 3.90 -30.28
N LYS A 289 8.51 3.01 -31.23
CA LYS A 289 8.57 3.33 -32.65
C LYS A 289 7.38 4.17 -33.02
#